data_AF-A0A1E4XFQ5-F1
#
_entry.id   AF-A0A1E4XFQ5-F1
#
_cell.length_a   1.000
_cell.length_b   1.000
_cell.length_c   1.000
_cell.angle_alpha   90.00
_cell.angle_beta   90.00
_cell.angle_gamma   90.00
#
_symmetry.space_group_name_H-M   'P 1'
#
loop_
_entity.id
_entity.type
_entity.pdbx_description
1 polymer ?
#
loop_
_entity_poly.entity_id
_entity_poly.type
_entity_poly.pdbx_seq_one_letter_code
_entity_poly.pdbx_strand_id
1 'polypeptide(L)'
;MMFGVNTEKGTALGRGYIGMQPRGDGKALIIFSGYGPHFNAPKGRAEFDGVTGASNSTLVDFKFGNKYELTVERDPADPRILSAYVQDVTDPDNPGPKQHVKDIHVDQNVALAGSDAGFVEQYGAKINKSSQIAPTRGSFFAPFTTDDKGDVKVGEIMSTGLYGRYKNSTVGKQHIVKEQGVGKELEFSLQGVGS
;
A
#
# COMPACT_ATOMS: atom_id res chain seq x y z
N MET A 1 0.96 0.95 1.55
CA MET A 1 1.48 2.30 1.25
C MET A 1 0.29 3.22 1.04
N MET A 2 0.27 4.35 1.75
CA MET A 2 -0.78 5.34 1.57
C MET A 2 -0.42 6.29 0.42
N PHE A 3 -1.42 6.85 -0.24
CA PHE A 3 -1.26 7.92 -1.22
C PHE A 3 -2.26 9.04 -0.92
N GLY A 4 -1.89 10.27 -1.24
CA GLY A 4 -2.78 11.41 -1.21
C GLY A 4 -3.45 11.61 -2.57
N VAL A 5 -4.62 12.22 -2.54
CA VAL A 5 -5.35 12.62 -3.75
C VAL A 5 -5.67 14.09 -3.59
N ASN A 6 -5.17 14.90 -4.51
CA ASN A 6 -5.42 16.33 -4.56
C ASN A 6 -6.28 16.65 -5.78
N THR A 7 -7.01 17.75 -5.72
CA THR A 7 -7.52 18.40 -6.94
C THR A 7 -6.36 18.89 -7.82
N GLU A 8 -6.64 19.19 -9.09
CA GLU A 8 -5.63 19.78 -9.99
C GLU A 8 -5.06 21.13 -9.48
N LYS A 9 -5.79 21.81 -8.58
CA LYS A 9 -5.33 23.06 -7.93
C LYS A 9 -4.48 22.82 -6.68
N GLY A 10 -4.12 21.57 -6.38
CA GLY A 10 -3.31 21.20 -5.23
C GLY A 10 -4.06 21.15 -3.88
N THR A 11 -5.37 21.37 -3.86
CA THR A 11 -6.18 21.21 -2.65
C THR A 11 -6.37 19.74 -2.32
N ALA A 12 -6.13 19.34 -1.07
CA ALA A 12 -6.34 17.98 -0.60
C ALA A 12 -7.81 17.56 -0.76
N LEU A 13 -8.03 16.43 -1.44
CA LEU A 13 -9.36 15.85 -1.68
C LEU A 13 -9.60 14.61 -0.82
N GLY A 14 -8.58 13.78 -0.67
CA GLY A 14 -8.68 12.54 0.08
C GLY A 14 -7.36 11.80 0.13
N ARG A 15 -7.43 10.55 0.57
CA ARG A 15 -6.29 9.67 0.75
C ARG A 15 -6.72 8.24 0.46
N GLY A 16 -5.77 7.38 0.14
CA GLY A 16 -6.03 5.97 -0.10
C GLY A 16 -4.83 5.13 0.28
N TYR A 17 -4.92 3.83 0.03
CA TYR A 17 -3.78 2.95 0.11
C TYR A 17 -3.83 1.87 -0.96
N ILE A 18 -2.64 1.45 -1.37
CA ILE A 18 -2.41 0.16 -2.00
C ILE A 18 -1.64 -0.71 -1.02
N GLY A 19 -2.04 -1.97 -0.87
CA GLY A 19 -1.45 -2.87 0.10
C GLY A 19 -1.51 -4.32 -0.36
N MET A 20 -0.66 -5.15 0.23
CA MET A 20 -0.59 -6.58 -0.04
C MET A 20 -0.92 -7.35 1.24
N GLN A 21 -1.79 -8.34 1.12
CA GLN A 21 -2.14 -9.28 2.18
C GLN A 21 -1.70 -10.70 1.77
N PRO A 22 -0.48 -11.13 2.12
CA PRO A 22 0.00 -12.48 1.85
C PRO A 22 -0.90 -13.55 2.47
N ARG A 23 -1.04 -14.69 1.80
CA ARG A 23 -1.82 -15.85 2.24
C ARG A 23 -0.96 -17.11 2.24
N GLY A 24 -1.42 -18.13 2.97
CA GLY A 24 -0.68 -19.40 3.11
C GLY A 24 -0.73 -20.31 1.87
N ASP A 25 -1.53 -19.98 0.87
CA ASP A 25 -1.78 -20.77 -0.34
C ASP A 25 -0.93 -20.31 -1.55
N GLY A 26 0.13 -19.54 -1.31
CA GLY A 26 0.97 -18.98 -2.38
C GLY A 26 0.29 -17.84 -3.16
N LYS A 27 -0.73 -17.22 -2.56
CA LYS A 27 -1.40 -16.04 -3.11
C LYS A 27 -1.23 -14.85 -2.20
N ALA A 28 -1.46 -13.66 -2.75
CA ALA A 28 -1.68 -12.45 -1.97
C ALA A 28 -2.93 -11.73 -2.47
N LEU A 29 -3.69 -11.16 -1.55
CA LEU A 29 -4.75 -10.23 -1.92
C LEU A 29 -4.16 -8.82 -1.97
N ILE A 30 -4.18 -8.21 -3.16
CA ILE A 30 -3.81 -6.80 -3.32
C ILE A 30 -5.05 -5.97 -3.06
N ILE A 31 -4.97 -5.06 -2.10
CA ILE A 31 -6.03 -4.12 -1.75
C ILE A 31 -5.69 -2.78 -2.37
N PHE A 32 -6.69 -2.14 -2.96
CA PHE A 32 -6.61 -0.76 -3.43
C PHE A 32 -7.86 -0.02 -2.99
N SER A 33 -7.70 1.01 -2.18
CA SER A 33 -8.82 1.69 -1.53
C SER A 33 -8.63 3.21 -1.49
N GLY A 34 -9.72 3.97 -1.61
CA GLY A 34 -9.79 5.43 -1.46
C GLY A 34 -10.78 5.83 -0.37
N TYR A 35 -10.40 6.73 0.51
CA TYR A 35 -11.17 7.19 1.66
C TYR A 35 -11.93 8.49 1.35
N GLY A 36 -13.23 8.49 1.64
CA GLY A 36 -14.09 9.66 1.52
C GLY A 36 -15.16 9.54 0.42
N PRO A 37 -16.09 10.49 0.37
CA PRO A 37 -17.29 10.40 -0.48
C PRO A 37 -17.01 10.56 -1.98
N HIS A 38 -15.84 11.10 -2.33
CA HIS A 38 -15.46 11.36 -3.72
C HIS A 38 -15.04 10.08 -4.47
N PHE A 39 -14.79 8.99 -3.76
CA PHE A 39 -14.27 7.75 -4.34
C PHE A 39 -15.38 6.75 -4.61
N ASN A 40 -15.31 6.12 -5.79
CA ASN A 40 -16.19 5.05 -6.19
C ASN A 40 -15.39 3.86 -6.76
N ALA A 41 -15.76 2.64 -6.40
CA ALA A 41 -15.18 1.42 -6.97
C ALA A 41 -16.27 0.65 -7.72
N PRO A 42 -16.44 0.86 -9.04
CA PRO A 42 -17.54 0.26 -9.81
C PRO A 42 -17.59 -1.28 -9.76
N LYS A 43 -16.43 -1.92 -9.57
CA LYS A 43 -16.28 -3.37 -9.49
C LYS A 43 -15.94 -3.86 -8.07
N GLY A 44 -16.08 -2.98 -7.07
CA GLY A 44 -15.66 -3.22 -5.71
C GLY A 44 -16.75 -2.88 -4.69
N ARG A 45 -16.32 -2.41 -3.52
CA ARG A 45 -17.20 -2.00 -2.42
C ARG A 45 -17.21 -0.50 -2.27
N ALA A 46 -18.36 0.04 -1.87
CA ALA A 46 -18.55 1.44 -1.50
C ALA A 46 -18.13 1.70 -0.03
N GLU A 47 -16.99 1.14 0.39
CA GLU A 47 -16.42 1.36 1.72
C GLU A 47 -14.90 1.42 1.68
N PHE A 48 -14.31 2.11 2.65
CA PHE A 48 -12.91 2.10 3.04
C PHE A 48 -12.85 1.66 4.49
N ASP A 49 -12.37 0.45 4.77
CA ASP A 49 -12.23 -0.10 6.14
C ASP A 49 -13.49 0.07 7.04
N GLY A 50 -14.69 -0.08 6.45
CA GLY A 50 -15.98 0.03 7.15
C GLY A 50 -16.55 1.45 7.27
N VAL A 51 -15.89 2.46 6.70
CA VAL A 51 -16.40 3.82 6.55
C VAL A 51 -16.59 4.19 5.08
N THR A 52 -17.18 5.36 4.80
CA THR A 52 -17.43 5.83 3.43
C THR A 52 -16.14 5.90 2.62
N GLY A 53 -16.16 5.27 1.44
CA GLY A 53 -15.04 5.26 0.50
C GLY A 53 -15.25 4.26 -0.63
N ALA A 54 -14.14 3.82 -1.21
CA ALA A 54 -14.12 2.82 -2.26
C ALA A 54 -13.02 1.81 -1.99
N SER A 55 -13.27 0.53 -2.26
CA SER A 55 -12.27 -0.52 -2.10
C SER A 55 -12.42 -1.59 -3.17
N ASN A 56 -11.31 -1.90 -3.82
CA ASN A 56 -11.15 -3.02 -4.72
C ASN A 56 -10.09 -3.98 -4.17
N SER A 57 -10.13 -5.21 -4.67
CA SER A 57 -9.07 -6.17 -4.42
C SER A 57 -8.92 -7.17 -5.57
N THR A 58 -7.68 -7.62 -5.79
CA THR A 58 -7.37 -8.66 -6.77
C THR A 58 -6.44 -9.69 -6.12
N LEU A 59 -6.73 -10.98 -6.34
CA LEU A 59 -5.89 -12.07 -5.88
C LEU A 59 -4.79 -12.32 -6.92
N VAL A 60 -3.54 -12.36 -6.49
CA VAL A 60 -2.38 -12.59 -7.36
C VAL A 60 -1.52 -13.72 -6.83
N ASP A 61 -0.72 -14.31 -7.72
CA ASP A 61 0.36 -15.22 -7.32
C ASP A 61 1.39 -14.48 -6.47
N PHE A 62 1.85 -15.14 -5.41
CA PHE A 62 2.75 -14.55 -4.43
C PHE A 62 3.77 -15.57 -3.93
N LYS A 63 5.00 -15.11 -3.74
CA LYS A 63 6.10 -15.89 -3.18
C LYS A 63 6.73 -15.09 -2.05
N PHE A 64 6.84 -15.72 -0.87
CA PHE A 64 7.57 -15.13 0.24
C PHE A 64 9.04 -14.94 -0.14
N GLY A 65 9.60 -13.78 0.19
CA GLY A 65 10.98 -13.42 -0.13
C GLY A 65 11.15 -12.67 -1.45
N ASN A 66 10.11 -12.61 -2.29
CA ASN A 66 10.12 -11.82 -3.52
C ASN A 66 9.89 -10.33 -3.23
N LYS A 67 10.40 -9.48 -4.14
CA LYS A 67 10.18 -8.04 -4.14
C LYS A 67 9.04 -7.70 -5.09
N TYR A 68 8.08 -6.92 -4.62
CA TYR A 68 6.93 -6.51 -5.41
C TYR A 68 6.81 -4.99 -5.45
N GLU A 69 6.57 -4.47 -6.64
CA GLU A 69 6.18 -3.08 -6.84
C GLU A 69 4.67 -2.96 -6.82
N LEU A 70 4.16 -1.99 -6.06
CA LEU A 70 2.76 -1.62 -5.99
C LEU A 70 2.61 -0.21 -6.54
N THR A 71 2.03 -0.08 -7.73
CA THR A 71 1.93 1.18 -8.45
C THR A 71 0.50 1.70 -8.40
N VAL A 72 0.32 2.99 -8.15
CA VAL A 72 -0.96 3.69 -8.36
C VAL A 72 -0.70 4.78 -9.38
N GLU A 73 -1.47 4.77 -10.46
CA GLU A 73 -1.34 5.71 -11.57
C GLU A 73 -2.67 6.40 -11.81
N ARG A 74 -2.62 7.66 -12.22
CA ARG A 74 -3.79 8.35 -12.76
C ARG A 74 -3.87 8.05 -14.26
N ASP A 75 -5.05 7.69 -14.75
CA ASP A 75 -5.28 7.46 -16.16
C ASP A 75 -4.98 8.75 -16.97
N PRO A 76 -4.13 8.69 -18.01
CA PRO A 76 -3.77 9.87 -18.79
C PRO A 76 -4.91 10.38 -19.68
N ALA A 77 -5.87 9.53 -20.05
CA ALA A 77 -7.03 9.88 -20.87
C ALA A 77 -8.22 10.36 -20.03
N ASP A 78 -8.37 9.87 -18.79
CA ASP A 78 -9.38 10.36 -17.85
C ASP A 78 -8.78 10.61 -16.44
N PRO A 79 -8.44 11.88 -16.10
CA PRO A 79 -7.91 12.29 -14.81
C PRO A 79 -8.72 11.92 -13.56
N ARG A 80 -9.92 11.37 -13.74
CA ARG A 80 -10.82 10.90 -12.68
C ARG A 80 -10.61 9.42 -12.35
N ILE A 81 -9.79 8.70 -13.10
CA ILE A 81 -9.55 7.27 -12.91
C ILE A 81 -8.16 7.08 -12.29
N LEU A 82 -8.11 6.34 -11.19
CA LEU A 82 -6.90 5.86 -10.56
C LEU A 82 -6.80 4.35 -10.76
N SER A 83 -5.72 3.88 -11.37
CA SER A 83 -5.47 2.47 -11.63
C SER A 83 -4.35 1.96 -10.71
N ALA A 84 -4.57 0.78 -10.14
CA ALA A 84 -3.57 0.11 -9.32
C ALA A 84 -2.96 -1.10 -10.03
N TYR A 85 -1.67 -1.32 -9.81
CA TYR A 85 -0.91 -2.43 -10.37
C TYR A 85 -0.04 -3.10 -9.32
N VAL A 86 0.26 -4.38 -9.55
CA VAL A 86 1.29 -5.13 -8.84
C VAL A 86 2.22 -5.79 -9.85
N GLN A 87 3.52 -5.77 -9.56
CA GLN A 87 4.53 -6.42 -10.40
C GLN A 87 5.58 -7.09 -9.52
N ASP A 88 5.94 -8.33 -9.84
CA ASP A 88 7.10 -8.99 -9.24
C ASP A 88 8.37 -8.40 -9.87
N VAL A 89 9.19 -7.76 -9.07
CA VAL A 89 10.42 -7.08 -9.49
C VAL A 89 11.63 -7.66 -8.75
N THR A 90 11.54 -8.93 -8.35
CA THR A 90 12.63 -9.65 -7.69
C THR A 90 13.87 -9.73 -8.58
N ASP A 91 13.66 -10.00 -9.87
CA ASP A 91 14.68 -9.85 -10.92
C ASP A 91 14.41 -8.53 -11.66
N PRO A 92 15.18 -7.45 -11.40
CA PRO A 92 14.95 -6.15 -12.02
C PRO A 92 15.23 -6.14 -13.52
N ASP A 93 16.06 -7.05 -14.03
CA ASP A 93 16.37 -7.16 -15.46
C ASP A 93 15.29 -7.92 -16.24
N ASN A 94 14.48 -8.72 -15.52
CA ASN A 94 13.38 -9.48 -16.09
C ASN A 94 12.16 -9.46 -15.15
N PRO A 95 11.51 -8.29 -14.99
CA PRO A 95 10.37 -8.17 -14.10
C PRO A 95 9.21 -9.04 -14.59
N GLY A 96 8.46 -9.60 -13.65
CA GLY A 96 7.23 -10.34 -13.95
C GLY A 96 6.18 -9.46 -14.63
N PRO A 97 5.06 -10.05 -15.08
CA PRO A 97 4.00 -9.29 -15.72
C PRO A 97 3.41 -8.24 -14.76
N LYS A 98 3.25 -7.00 -15.25
CA LYS A 98 2.52 -5.94 -14.53
C LYS A 98 1.03 -6.29 -14.55
N GLN A 99 0.49 -6.65 -13.39
CA GLN A 99 -0.88 -7.09 -13.25
C GLN A 99 -1.78 -5.94 -12.79
N HIS A 100 -2.84 -5.67 -13.54
CA HIS A 100 -3.87 -4.71 -13.14
C HIS A 100 -4.65 -5.25 -11.94
N VAL A 101 -4.71 -4.46 -10.88
CA VAL A 101 -5.54 -4.74 -9.72
C VAL A 101 -6.98 -4.40 -10.10
N LYS A 102 -7.34 -3.12 -10.03
CA LYS A 102 -8.62 -2.52 -10.44
C LYS A 102 -8.51 -1.00 -10.45
N ASP A 103 -9.52 -0.36 -11.01
CA ASP A 103 -9.67 1.09 -11.02
C ASP A 103 -10.57 1.60 -9.90
N ILE A 104 -10.19 2.73 -9.33
CA ILE A 104 -11.03 3.57 -8.47
C ILE A 104 -11.33 4.86 -9.24
N HIS A 105 -12.59 5.24 -9.25
CA HIS A 105 -13.07 6.45 -9.88
C HIS A 105 -13.18 7.55 -8.82
N VAL A 106 -12.89 8.78 -9.22
CA VAL A 106 -13.11 10.00 -8.46
C VAL A 106 -14.14 10.86 -9.16
N ASP A 107 -14.97 11.58 -8.43
CA ASP A 107 -16.03 12.43 -9.00
C ASP A 107 -15.51 13.71 -9.70
N GLN A 108 -14.21 13.96 -9.66
CA GLN A 108 -13.55 15.13 -10.26
C GLN A 108 -12.10 14.84 -10.63
N ASN A 109 -11.50 15.71 -11.46
CA ASN A 109 -10.11 15.56 -11.86
C ASN A 109 -9.17 15.64 -10.66
N VAL A 110 -8.19 14.75 -10.62
CA VAL A 110 -7.25 14.67 -9.50
C VAL A 110 -5.80 14.59 -9.96
N ALA A 111 -4.92 14.86 -9.01
CA ALA A 111 -3.51 14.53 -9.03
C ALA A 111 -3.19 13.61 -7.84
N LEU A 112 -2.27 12.67 -8.04
CA LEU A 112 -1.72 11.89 -6.95
C LEU A 112 -0.71 12.74 -6.18
N ALA A 113 -0.79 12.68 -4.87
CA ALA A 113 0.24 13.20 -3.98
C ALA A 113 0.95 12.02 -3.32
N GLY A 114 2.28 12.08 -3.27
CA GLY A 114 3.04 11.17 -2.42
C GLY A 114 2.56 11.31 -0.97
N SER A 115 2.31 10.20 -0.30
CA SER A 115 2.09 10.19 1.15
C SER A 115 3.06 9.22 1.81
N ASP A 116 3.72 9.69 2.86
CA ASP A 116 4.93 9.10 3.45
C ASP A 116 4.67 7.96 4.45
N ALA A 117 3.44 7.40 4.44
CA ALA A 117 3.00 6.45 5.45
C ALA A 117 2.79 5.04 4.87
N GLY A 118 3.54 4.08 5.41
CA GLY A 118 3.27 2.65 5.31
C GLY A 118 2.89 2.11 6.67
N PHE A 119 2.12 1.02 6.69
CA PHE A 119 1.83 0.29 7.91
C PHE A 119 1.85 -1.20 7.62
N VAL A 120 2.18 -1.96 8.66
CA VAL A 120 2.03 -3.41 8.68
C VAL A 120 0.94 -3.69 9.69
N GLU A 121 -0.06 -4.45 9.28
CA GLU A 121 -1.14 -4.84 10.17
C GLU A 121 -1.28 -6.35 10.13
N GLN A 122 -1.46 -6.97 11.31
CA GLN A 122 -2.03 -8.32 11.34
C GLN A 122 -3.51 -8.19 10.97
N TYR A 123 -3.81 -8.66 9.76
CA TYR A 123 -5.14 -8.67 9.19
C TYR A 123 -5.62 -10.11 9.03
N GLY A 124 -6.91 -10.35 9.28
CA GLY A 124 -7.51 -11.68 9.18
C GLY A 124 -8.50 -11.99 10.30
N ALA A 125 -8.66 -13.29 10.59
CA ALA A 125 -9.55 -13.76 11.66
C ALA A 125 -9.18 -13.13 13.01
N LYS A 126 -10.18 -12.91 13.86
CA LYS A 126 -9.95 -12.44 15.23
C LYS A 126 -9.06 -13.45 15.96
N ILE A 127 -7.98 -12.96 16.56
CA ILE A 127 -7.14 -13.74 17.46
C ILE A 127 -7.62 -13.55 18.90
N ASN A 128 -7.43 -14.57 19.74
CA ASN A 128 -7.71 -14.50 21.18
C ASN A 128 -6.44 -14.63 22.03
N LYS A 129 -5.29 -14.92 21.42
CA LYS A 129 -3.99 -14.97 22.08
C LYS A 129 -2.91 -14.36 21.18
N SER A 130 -2.01 -13.58 21.77
CA SER A 130 -0.87 -12.98 21.08
C SER A 130 0.01 -14.02 20.38
N SER A 131 0.18 -15.22 20.95
CA SER A 131 0.98 -16.31 20.37
C SER A 131 0.48 -16.83 19.01
N GLN A 132 -0.73 -16.45 18.59
CA GLN A 132 -1.23 -16.73 17.24
C GLN A 132 -0.59 -15.83 16.16
N ILE A 133 0.05 -14.74 16.57
CA ILE A 133 0.80 -13.86 15.66
C ILE A 133 2.18 -14.48 15.43
N ALA A 134 2.32 -15.17 14.31
CA ALA A 134 3.56 -15.79 13.91
C ALA A 134 4.68 -14.75 13.72
N PRO A 135 5.94 -15.10 14.02
CA PRO A 135 7.09 -14.29 13.67
C PRO A 135 7.08 -13.96 12.17
N THR A 136 7.09 -12.67 11.86
CA THR A 136 7.01 -12.15 10.51
C THR A 136 8.09 -11.10 10.32
N ARG A 137 8.73 -11.11 9.14
CA ARG A 137 9.67 -10.07 8.72
C ARG A 137 9.36 -9.65 7.29
N GLY A 138 9.70 -8.42 6.96
CA GLY A 138 9.58 -7.89 5.62
C GLY A 138 10.16 -6.49 5.53
N SER A 139 10.05 -5.90 4.36
CA SER A 139 10.37 -4.50 4.15
C SER A 139 9.44 -3.86 3.14
N PHE A 140 9.41 -2.53 3.12
CA PHE A 140 8.84 -1.78 2.01
C PHE A 140 9.66 -0.51 1.77
N PHE A 141 9.65 -0.08 0.51
CA PHE A 141 10.39 1.07 0.03
C PHE A 141 9.52 2.34 0.09
N ALA A 142 10.19 3.49 0.08
CA ALA A 142 9.52 4.78 -0.01
C ALA A 142 8.63 4.82 -1.27
N PRO A 143 7.44 5.43 -1.21
CA PRO A 143 6.66 5.70 -2.42
C PRO A 143 7.50 6.50 -3.41
N PHE A 144 7.28 6.29 -4.69
CA PHE A 144 7.79 7.18 -5.72
C PHE A 144 6.67 7.58 -6.68
N THR A 145 6.83 8.75 -7.28
CA THR A 145 5.98 9.28 -8.34
C THR A 145 6.84 9.71 -9.51
N THR A 146 6.21 9.96 -10.64
CA THR A 146 6.83 10.61 -11.79
C THR A 146 6.26 12.01 -11.93
N ASP A 147 7.10 13.02 -12.18
CA ASP A 147 6.63 14.38 -12.45
C ASP A 147 6.18 14.56 -13.92
N ASP A 148 5.74 15.77 -14.26
CA ASP A 148 5.27 16.12 -15.61
C ASP A 148 6.34 15.97 -16.71
N LYS A 149 7.62 15.84 -16.33
CA LYS A 149 8.75 15.66 -17.26
C LYS A 149 9.20 14.21 -17.37
N GLY A 150 8.59 13.30 -16.60
CA GLY A 150 9.02 11.90 -16.56
C GLY A 150 10.09 11.61 -15.50
N ASP A 151 10.48 12.57 -14.67
CA ASP A 151 11.50 12.33 -13.65
C ASP A 151 10.89 11.61 -12.45
N VAL A 152 11.56 10.55 -11.98
CA VAL A 152 11.17 9.84 -10.76
C VAL A 152 11.49 10.69 -9.53
N LYS A 153 10.47 10.97 -8.71
CA LYS A 153 10.59 11.56 -7.37
C LYS A 153 10.28 10.49 -6.34
N VAL A 154 11.30 10.05 -5.62
CA VAL A 154 11.16 9.14 -4.50
C VAL A 154 10.89 9.94 -3.23
N GLY A 155 9.82 9.59 -2.52
CA GLY A 155 9.49 10.15 -1.22
C GLY A 155 10.46 9.73 -0.13
N GLU A 156 10.02 9.92 1.12
CA GLU A 156 10.74 9.55 2.31
C GLU A 156 9.91 8.56 3.15
N ILE A 157 10.59 7.63 3.80
CA ILE A 157 10.00 6.83 4.88
C ILE A 157 10.23 7.53 6.21
N MET A 158 9.12 7.91 6.82
CA MET A 158 9.05 8.28 8.24
C MET A 158 8.36 7.17 9.02
N SER A 159 9.04 6.58 10.01
CA SER A 159 8.41 5.59 10.90
C SER A 159 7.96 6.20 12.21
N THR A 160 6.74 5.85 12.63
CA THR A 160 6.19 6.15 13.97
C THR A 160 6.13 4.91 14.87
N GLY A 161 6.72 3.79 14.44
CA GLY A 161 6.68 2.51 15.15
C GLY A 161 5.75 1.47 14.50
N LEU A 162 5.56 0.34 15.19
CA LEU A 162 4.61 -0.69 14.79
C LEU A 162 3.17 -0.18 14.99
N TYR A 163 2.33 -0.37 13.98
CA TYR A 163 0.93 0.07 13.96
C TYR A 163 -0.01 -1.11 13.67
N GLY A 164 -1.33 -0.90 13.73
CA GLY A 164 -2.35 -1.88 13.35
C GLY A 164 -3.23 -2.36 14.52
N ARG A 165 -4.29 -3.11 14.19
CA ARG A 165 -5.34 -3.57 15.11
C ARG A 165 -4.83 -4.22 16.40
N TYR A 166 -3.73 -4.98 16.31
CA TYR A 166 -3.16 -5.75 17.43
C TYR A 166 -1.81 -5.22 17.91
N LYS A 167 -1.52 -3.92 17.72
CA LYS A 167 -0.23 -3.33 18.09
C LYS A 167 0.21 -3.63 19.54
N ASN A 168 -0.74 -3.69 20.48
CA ASN A 168 -0.48 -3.97 21.90
C ASN A 168 -0.24 -5.47 22.19
N SER A 169 -0.54 -6.34 21.22
CA SER A 169 -0.33 -7.79 21.29
C SER A 169 0.91 -8.23 20.52
N THR A 170 1.65 -7.28 19.93
CA THR A 170 2.86 -7.55 19.15
C THR A 170 4.10 -6.91 19.77
N VAL A 171 5.24 -7.60 19.66
CA VAL A 171 6.57 -7.03 19.84
C VAL A 171 7.34 -7.12 18.52
N GLY A 172 8.37 -6.31 18.36
CA GLY A 172 9.19 -6.33 17.16
C GLY A 172 10.15 -5.17 17.06
N LYS A 173 10.83 -5.08 15.91
CA LYS A 173 11.79 -4.02 15.59
C LYS A 173 11.46 -3.44 14.23
N GLN A 174 11.74 -2.15 14.09
CA GLN A 174 11.79 -1.48 12.81
C GLN A 174 13.17 -0.86 12.62
N HIS A 175 13.68 -0.93 11.40
CA HIS A 175 14.92 -0.30 11.00
C HIS A 175 14.66 0.52 9.73
N ILE A 176 15.03 1.79 9.76
CA ILE A 176 14.95 2.65 8.58
C ILE A 176 16.34 2.68 7.95
N VAL A 177 16.44 2.19 6.71
CA VAL A 177 17.63 2.37 5.89
C VAL A 177 17.57 3.76 5.28
N LYS A 178 18.63 4.55 5.51
CA LYS A 178 18.75 5.92 5.05
C LYS A 178 19.80 6.05 3.96
N GLU A 179 19.48 6.82 2.93
CA GLU A 179 20.41 7.25 1.90
C GLU A 179 20.52 8.77 1.94
N GLN A 180 21.74 9.30 2.08
CA GLN A 180 22.00 10.74 2.24
C GLN A 180 21.15 11.40 3.35
N GLY A 181 20.82 10.65 4.40
CA GLY A 181 19.99 11.12 5.52
C GLY A 181 18.48 10.94 5.35
N VAL A 182 18.02 10.58 4.14
CA VAL A 182 16.60 10.38 3.80
C VAL A 182 16.22 8.91 3.94
N GLY A 183 15.11 8.60 4.62
CA GLY A 183 14.62 7.22 4.74
C GLY A 183 14.13 6.65 3.41
N LYS A 184 14.68 5.51 2.97
CA LYS A 184 14.34 4.87 1.67
C LYS A 184 13.69 3.50 1.79
N GLU A 185 14.01 2.77 2.86
CA GLU A 185 13.43 1.46 3.13
C GLU A 185 13.12 1.32 4.63
N LEU A 186 11.97 0.72 4.95
CA LEU A 186 11.62 0.27 6.28
C LEU A 186 11.71 -1.24 6.31
N GLU A 187 12.65 -1.76 7.07
CA GLU A 187 12.67 -3.17 7.46
C GLU A 187 11.91 -3.34 8.77
N PHE A 188 11.12 -4.40 8.87
CA PHE A 188 10.38 -4.69 10.08
C PHE A 188 10.45 -6.17 10.44
N SER A 189 10.32 -6.42 11.74
CA SER A 189 9.99 -7.71 12.32
C SER A 189 8.87 -7.53 13.33
N LEU A 190 7.96 -8.49 13.42
CA LEU A 190 6.91 -8.54 14.43
C LEU A 190 6.60 -9.98 14.83
N GLN A 191 6.15 -10.17 16.06
CA GLN A 191 5.61 -11.43 16.59
C GLN A 191 4.67 -11.15 17.77
N GLY A 192 3.92 -12.16 18.20
CA GLY A 192 3.12 -12.09 19.42
C GLY A 192 3.92 -11.82 20.70
N VAL A 193 3.36 -11.04 21.62
CA VAL A 193 3.86 -10.92 23.01
C VAL A 193 3.66 -12.26 23.74
N GLY A 194 4.72 -12.76 24.40
CA GLY A 194 4.62 -13.95 25.26
C GLY A 194 4.67 -15.28 24.49
N SER A 195 5.57 -15.39 23.53
CA SER A 195 6.00 -16.65 22.92
C SER A 195 6.64 -17.59 23.93
#